data_AF-A0A498EYC1-F1
#
_entry.id   AF-A0A498EYC1-F1
#
_cell.length_a   1.000
_cell.length_b   1.000
_cell.length_c   1.000
_cell.angle_alpha   90.00
_cell.angle_beta   90.00
_cell.angle_gamma   90.00
#
_symmetry.space_group_name_H-M   'P 1'
#
loop_
_entity.id
_entity.type
_entity.pdbx_description
1 polymer ?
#
loop_
_entity_poly.entity_id
_entity_poly.type
_entity_poly.pdbx_seq_one_letter_code
_entity_poly.pdbx_strand_id
1 'polypeptide(L)'
;QLPAGTLIATTFFAVVTLAALSSSISMLEIPVAFLVDEYGVSRKHAVISMTAIVAVTGTVCAFNPAIFGFVAGTLVNILMTAGLAAFLLFVGWVMGRDAIEEFASGAGEFGRTLGTPWLFAVGVILPLFLVFTLLTHFGVDTNIGFWPTVALA
;
A
#
# COMPACT_ATOMS: atom_id res chain seq x y z
N GLN A 1 32.07 -16.65 -10.92
CA GLN A 1 31.11 -16.74 -12.04
C GLN A 1 30.40 -18.08 -11.93
N LEU A 2 29.06 -18.11 -11.97
CA LEU A 2 28.31 -19.37 -11.93
C LEU A 2 28.37 -20.04 -13.32
N PRO A 3 28.59 -21.37 -13.39
CA PRO A 3 28.43 -22.10 -14.65
C PRO A 3 26.98 -21.93 -15.16
N ALA A 4 26.81 -21.81 -16.48
CA ALA A 4 25.52 -21.48 -17.11
C ALA A 4 24.85 -20.17 -16.63
N GLY A 5 25.63 -19.20 -16.16
CA GLY A 5 25.11 -17.94 -15.59
C GLY A 5 24.12 -17.18 -16.47
N THR A 6 24.29 -17.19 -17.81
CA THR A 6 23.34 -16.56 -18.74
C THR A 6 21.96 -17.22 -18.69
N LEU A 7 21.90 -18.56 -18.68
CA LEU A 7 20.64 -19.30 -18.61
C LEU A 7 19.91 -18.99 -17.29
N ILE A 8 20.65 -19.04 -16.18
CA ILE A 8 20.11 -18.72 -14.85
C ILE A 8 19.60 -17.28 -14.81
N ALA A 9 20.37 -16.32 -15.32
CA ALA A 9 19.97 -14.91 -15.36
C ALA A 9 18.71 -14.69 -16.20
N THR A 10 18.63 -15.27 -17.41
CA THR A 10 17.47 -15.14 -18.29
C THR A 10 16.22 -15.72 -17.62
N THR A 11 16.30 -16.92 -17.05
CA THR A 11 15.16 -17.53 -16.34
C THR A 11 14.75 -16.70 -15.13
N PHE A 12 15.72 -16.18 -14.36
CA PHE A 12 15.44 -15.32 -13.21
C PHE A 12 14.72 -14.02 -13.60
N PHE A 13 15.18 -13.32 -14.65
CA PHE A 13 14.52 -12.08 -15.09
C PHE A 13 13.16 -12.34 -15.76
N ALA A 14 12.99 -13.46 -16.47
CA ALA A 14 11.67 -13.87 -16.98
C ALA A 14 10.68 -14.10 -15.83
N VAL A 15 11.13 -14.89 -14.84
CA VAL A 15 10.75 -14.89 -13.41
C VAL A 15 10.05 -13.61 -12.92
N VAL A 16 10.93 -12.67 -12.62
CA VAL A 16 10.65 -11.36 -12.04
C VAL A 16 9.72 -10.53 -12.94
N THR A 17 9.87 -10.61 -14.26
CA THR A 17 9.03 -9.86 -15.21
C THR A 17 7.57 -10.32 -15.14
N LEU A 18 7.32 -11.63 -15.10
CA LEU A 18 5.97 -12.17 -14.98
C LEU A 18 5.34 -11.78 -13.63
N ALA A 19 6.11 -11.84 -12.55
CA ALA A 19 5.65 -11.42 -11.23
C ALA A 19 5.29 -9.92 -11.20
N ALA A 20 6.18 -9.07 -11.72
CA ALA A 20 5.96 -7.63 -11.81
C ALA A 20 4.74 -7.27 -12.67
N LEU A 21 4.50 -8.01 -13.76
CA LEU A 21 3.34 -7.81 -14.63
C LEU A 21 2.03 -8.08 -13.87
N SER A 22 1.93 -9.20 -13.17
CA SER A 22 0.73 -9.54 -12.40
C SER A 22 0.42 -8.53 -11.28
N SER A 23 1.45 -8.06 -10.57
CA SER A 23 1.30 -7.00 -9.56
C SER A 23 0.84 -5.68 -10.18
N SER A 24 1.42 -5.31 -11.34
CA SER A 24 1.07 -4.08 -12.05
C SER A 24 -0.38 -4.09 -12.53
N ILE A 25 -0.87 -5.24 -13.01
CA ILE A 25 -2.28 -5.42 -13.41
C ILE A 25 -3.19 -5.21 -12.19
N SER A 26 -2.89 -5.84 -11.06
CA SER A 26 -3.70 -5.69 -9.84
C SER A 26 -3.73 -4.25 -9.32
N MET A 27 -2.60 -3.53 -9.41
CA MET A 27 -2.52 -2.13 -8.98
C MET A 27 -3.27 -1.18 -9.91
N LEU A 28 -3.27 -1.45 -11.22
CA LEU A 28 -3.99 -0.64 -12.22
C LEU A 28 -5.51 -0.81 -12.13
N GLU A 29 -5.99 -1.99 -11.71
CA GLU A 29 -7.43 -2.27 -11.62
C GLU A 29 -8.13 -1.35 -10.61
N ILE A 30 -7.47 -0.95 -9.51
CA ILE A 30 -8.07 -0.08 -8.48
C ILE A 30 -8.52 1.27 -9.06
N PRO A 31 -7.66 2.10 -9.68
CA PRO A 31 -8.09 3.36 -10.28
C PRO A 31 -8.98 3.17 -11.50
N VAL A 32 -8.84 2.07 -12.24
CA VAL A 32 -9.72 1.77 -13.38
C VAL A 32 -11.14 1.49 -12.91
N ALA A 33 -11.32 0.64 -11.91
CA ALA A 33 -12.62 0.32 -11.32
C ALA A 33 -13.27 1.59 -10.75
N PHE A 34 -12.50 2.42 -10.04
CA PHE A 34 -12.99 3.71 -9.54
C PHE A 34 -13.54 4.61 -10.67
N LEU A 35 -12.84 4.75 -11.79
CA LEU A 35 -13.32 5.55 -12.92
C LEU A 35 -14.56 4.95 -13.61
N VAL A 36 -14.66 3.63 -13.67
CA VAL A 36 -15.79 2.94 -14.29
C VAL A 36 -17.03 3.05 -13.40
N ASP A 37 -16.89 2.79 -12.11
CA ASP A 37 -18.01 2.68 -11.18
C ASP A 37 -18.52 4.05 -10.71
N GLU A 38 -17.62 4.98 -10.39
CA GLU A 38 -17.99 6.31 -9.88
C GLU A 38 -18.29 7.30 -11.00
N TYR A 39 -17.52 7.26 -12.10
CA TYR A 39 -17.62 8.25 -13.20
C TYR A 39 -18.26 7.69 -14.48
N GLY A 40 -18.63 6.40 -14.52
CA GLY A 40 -19.27 5.79 -15.68
C GLY A 40 -18.41 5.73 -16.93
N VAL A 41 -17.07 5.88 -16.81
CA VAL A 41 -16.16 5.84 -17.95
C VAL A 41 -16.13 4.43 -18.54
N SER A 42 -16.11 4.29 -19.86
CA SER A 42 -16.01 2.94 -20.43
C SER A 42 -14.65 2.30 -20.10
N ARG A 43 -14.66 1.02 -19.71
CA ARG A 43 -13.47 0.29 -19.24
C ARG A 43 -12.27 0.42 -20.17
N LYS A 44 -12.48 0.36 -21.49
CA LYS A 44 -11.41 0.52 -22.49
C LYS A 44 -10.72 1.89 -22.37
N HIS A 45 -11.48 2.97 -22.22
CA HIS A 45 -10.92 4.31 -22.07
C HIS A 45 -10.21 4.47 -20.73
N ALA A 46 -10.77 3.96 -19.64
CA ALA A 46 -10.16 4.02 -18.31
C ALA A 46 -8.80 3.29 -18.28
N VAL A 47 -8.70 2.09 -18.85
CA VAL A 47 -7.44 1.33 -18.90
C VAL A 47 -6.38 2.06 -19.74
N ILE A 48 -6.74 2.55 -20.93
CA ILE A 48 -5.78 3.23 -21.82
C ILE A 48 -5.29 4.53 -21.18
N SER A 49 -6.19 5.34 -20.63
CA SER A 49 -5.82 6.61 -19.99
C SER A 49 -4.91 6.38 -18.78
N MET A 50 -5.24 5.41 -17.93
CA MET A 50 -4.46 5.16 -16.72
C MET A 50 -3.11 4.52 -17.03
N THR A 51 -3.05 3.62 -18.01
CA THR A 51 -1.77 3.10 -18.52
C THR A 51 -0.91 4.22 -19.09
N ALA A 52 -1.48 5.16 -19.84
CA ALA A 52 -0.74 6.29 -20.39
C ALA A 52 -0.19 7.20 -19.28
N ILE A 53 -0.99 7.51 -18.25
CA ILE A 53 -0.56 8.31 -17.10
C ILE A 53 0.59 7.62 -16.35
N VAL A 54 0.46 6.33 -16.06
CA VAL A 54 1.49 5.54 -15.38
C VAL A 54 2.76 5.43 -16.24
N ALA A 55 2.63 5.23 -17.56
CA ALA A 55 3.77 5.17 -18.46
C ALA A 55 4.53 6.50 -18.52
N VAL A 56 3.82 7.64 -18.61
CA VAL A 56 4.44 8.97 -18.62
C VAL A 56 5.13 9.27 -17.30
N THR A 57 4.42 9.12 -16.17
CA THR A 57 4.98 9.39 -14.84
C THR A 57 6.12 8.42 -14.48
N GLY A 58 5.98 7.15 -14.83
CA GLY A 58 7.03 6.13 -14.67
C GLY A 58 8.28 6.44 -15.51
N THR A 59 8.09 6.94 -16.74
CA THR A 59 9.21 7.38 -17.59
C THR A 59 9.97 8.55 -16.96
N VAL A 60 9.25 9.55 -16.43
CA VAL A 60 9.89 10.68 -15.71
C VAL A 60 10.70 10.18 -14.52
N CYS A 61 10.16 9.23 -13.75
CA CYS A 61 10.89 8.62 -12.63
C CYS A 61 12.13 7.84 -13.10
N ALA A 62 12.04 7.12 -14.22
CA ALA A 62 13.16 6.35 -14.76
C ALA A 62 14.34 7.23 -15.19
N PHE A 63 14.09 8.46 -15.67
CA PHE A 63 15.15 9.39 -16.08
C PHE A 63 15.73 10.22 -14.92
N ASN A 64 15.04 10.32 -13.80
CA ASN A 64 15.48 11.14 -12.67
C ASN A 64 15.51 10.32 -11.36
N PRO A 65 16.69 9.83 -10.95
CA PRO A 65 16.84 9.04 -9.72
C PRO A 65 16.36 9.77 -8.45
N ALA A 66 16.48 11.10 -8.39
CA ALA A 66 16.01 11.87 -7.23
C ALA A 66 14.48 11.90 -7.16
N ILE A 67 13.80 12.07 -8.30
CA ILE A 67 12.33 11.98 -8.38
C ILE A 67 11.88 10.56 -8.04
N PHE A 68 12.53 9.54 -8.60
CA PHE A 68 12.23 8.15 -8.27
C PHE A 68 12.39 7.87 -6.77
N GLY A 69 13.50 8.30 -6.16
CA GLY A 69 13.76 8.11 -4.74
C GLY A 69 12.71 8.81 -3.85
N PHE A 70 12.29 10.02 -4.21
CA PHE A 70 11.22 10.72 -3.50
C PHE A 70 9.86 10.03 -3.65
N VAL A 71 9.48 9.65 -4.88
CA VAL A 71 8.17 9.03 -5.16
C VAL A 71 8.09 7.64 -4.54
N ALA A 72 9.04 6.76 -4.87
CA ALA A 72 9.04 5.36 -4.41
C ALA A 72 9.37 5.22 -2.92
N GLY A 73 10.08 6.20 -2.34
CA GLY A 73 10.38 6.25 -0.92
C GLY A 73 9.37 7.11 -0.16
N THR A 74 9.68 8.39 -0.01
CA THR A 74 8.96 9.32 0.87
C THR A 74 7.46 9.37 0.58
N LEU A 75 7.08 9.61 -0.68
CA LEU A 75 5.67 9.83 -1.03
C LEU A 75 4.83 8.57 -0.83
N VAL A 76 5.25 7.43 -1.39
CA VAL A 76 4.53 6.15 -1.24
C VAL A 76 4.44 5.73 0.23
N ASN A 77 5.52 5.84 1.00
CA ASN A 77 5.50 5.46 2.42
C ASN A 77 4.51 6.31 3.24
N ILE A 78 4.50 7.63 3.01
CA ILE A 78 3.57 8.53 3.70
C ILE A 78 2.13 8.23 3.28
N LEU A 79 1.84 8.15 1.98
CA LEU A 79 0.47 7.93 1.47
C LEU A 79 -0.08 6.58 1.90
N MET A 80 0.71 5.52 1.84
CA MET A 80 0.29 4.18 2.25
C MET A 80 0.03 4.11 3.75
N THR A 81 0.95 4.63 4.57
CA THR A 81 0.82 4.60 6.03
C THR A 81 -0.35 5.46 6.50
N ALA A 82 -0.43 6.71 6.03
CA ALA A 82 -1.50 7.63 6.40
C ALA A 82 -2.86 7.18 5.85
N GLY A 83 -2.92 6.71 4.61
CA GLY A 83 -4.14 6.20 3.97
C GLY A 83 -4.68 4.98 4.71
N LEU A 84 -3.82 4.01 5.05
CA LEU A 84 -4.23 2.85 5.83
C LEU A 84 -4.65 3.25 7.25
N ALA A 85 -3.93 4.16 7.91
CA ALA A 85 -4.32 4.65 9.23
C ALA A 85 -5.71 5.29 9.21
N ALA A 86 -5.99 6.17 8.24
CA ALA A 86 -7.29 6.81 8.07
C ALA A 86 -8.39 5.77 7.80
N PHE A 87 -8.13 4.79 6.93
CA PHE A 87 -9.08 3.72 6.63
C PHE A 87 -9.41 2.87 7.87
N LEU A 88 -8.40 2.45 8.62
CA LEU A 88 -8.59 1.64 9.83
C LEU A 88 -9.29 2.43 10.94
N LEU A 89 -8.98 3.73 11.10
CA LEU A 89 -9.71 4.60 12.02
C LEU A 89 -11.18 4.73 11.62
N PHE A 90 -11.48 4.86 10.32
CA PHE A 90 -12.85 4.86 9.83
C PHE A 90 -13.57 3.55 10.17
N VAL A 91 -12.96 2.40 9.91
CA VAL A 91 -13.54 1.09 10.25
C VAL A 91 -13.78 0.97 11.76
N GLY A 92 -12.80 1.32 12.59
CA GLY A 92 -12.88 1.19 14.04
C GLY A 92 -13.86 2.15 14.71
N TRP A 93 -13.87 3.41 14.28
CA TRP A 93 -14.51 4.51 15.02
C TRP A 93 -15.74 5.09 14.33
N VAL A 94 -15.85 4.98 13.01
CA VAL A 94 -17.04 5.45 12.28
C VAL A 94 -18.00 4.29 12.02
N MET A 95 -17.49 3.18 11.48
CA MET A 95 -18.33 2.01 11.18
C MET A 95 -18.61 1.18 12.44
N GLY A 96 -17.58 0.90 13.26
CA GLY A 96 -17.73 0.31 14.59
C GLY A 96 -18.50 -1.01 14.59
N ARG A 97 -19.77 -0.98 14.98
CA ARG A 97 -20.62 -2.19 15.06
C ARG A 97 -20.94 -2.77 13.69
N ASP A 98 -21.21 -1.91 12.70
CA ASP A 98 -21.52 -2.35 11.34
C ASP A 98 -20.34 -3.14 10.73
N ALA A 99 -19.10 -2.79 11.12
CA ALA A 99 -17.91 -3.50 10.68
C ALA A 99 -17.82 -4.92 11.27
N ILE A 100 -18.28 -5.11 12.51
CA ILE A 100 -18.34 -6.43 13.14
C ILE A 100 -19.43 -7.28 12.49
N GLU A 101 -20.59 -6.68 12.19
CA GLU A 101 -21.69 -7.39 11.53
C GLU A 101 -21.28 -7.87 10.14
N GLU A 102 -20.61 -7.00 9.37
CA GLU A 102 -20.07 -7.37 8.05
C GLU A 102 -18.94 -8.40 8.15
N PHE A 103 -18.06 -8.28 9.15
CA PHE A 103 -17.03 -9.29 9.39
C PHE A 103 -17.63 -10.66 9.76
N ALA A 104 -18.69 -10.67 10.57
CA ALA A 104 -19.42 -11.86 10.95
C ALA A 104 -20.19 -12.50 9.78
N SER A 105 -20.74 -11.69 8.87
CA SER A 105 -21.44 -12.18 7.68
C SER A 105 -20.50 -12.93 6.73
N GLY A 106 -19.27 -12.41 6.56
CA GLY A 106 -18.25 -13.03 5.70
C GLY A 106 -17.48 -14.19 6.35
N ALA A 107 -17.13 -14.09 7.64
CA ALA A 107 -16.28 -15.07 8.33
C ALA A 107 -17.06 -16.09 9.18
N GLY A 108 -18.40 -16.03 9.19
CA GLY A 108 -19.25 -16.99 9.86
C GLY A 108 -19.07 -17.05 11.39
N GLU A 109 -18.92 -18.24 11.94
CA GLU A 109 -18.78 -18.45 13.39
C GLU A 109 -17.48 -17.87 13.97
N PHE A 110 -16.40 -17.88 13.18
CA PHE A 110 -15.13 -17.25 13.54
C PHE A 110 -15.26 -15.72 13.61
N GLY A 111 -16.02 -15.11 12.69
CA GLY A 111 -16.29 -13.69 12.69
C GLY A 111 -17.10 -13.23 13.91
N ARG A 112 -18.07 -14.05 14.36
CA ARG A 112 -18.86 -13.75 15.56
C ARG A 112 -18.08 -13.84 16.86
N THR A 113 -17.15 -14.78 16.97
CA THR A 113 -16.34 -14.97 18.19
C THR A 113 -15.17 -13.99 18.29
N LEU A 114 -14.58 -13.61 17.15
CA LEU A 114 -13.42 -12.72 17.12
C LEU A 114 -13.73 -11.29 16.69
N GLY A 115 -14.97 -10.94 16.38
CA GLY A 115 -15.34 -9.61 15.91
C GLY A 115 -14.91 -8.47 16.84
N THR A 116 -15.14 -8.60 18.15
CA THR A 116 -14.75 -7.55 19.11
C THR A 116 -13.22 -7.44 19.30
N PRO A 117 -12.47 -8.54 19.53
CA PRO A 117 -11.00 -8.49 19.52
C PRO A 117 -10.42 -7.95 18.21
N TRP A 118 -10.98 -8.35 17.07
CA TRP A 118 -10.57 -7.88 15.75
C TRP A 118 -10.80 -6.37 15.59
N LEU A 119 -11.99 -5.87 15.94
CA LEU A 119 -12.29 -4.44 15.85
C LEU A 119 -11.40 -3.62 16.80
N PHE A 120 -11.06 -4.14 17.98
CA PHE A 120 -10.11 -3.47 18.86
C PHE A 120 -8.70 -3.40 18.24
N ALA A 121 -8.24 -4.49 17.62
CA ALA A 121 -6.95 -4.50 16.92
C ALA A 121 -6.93 -3.54 15.72
N VAL A 122 -7.98 -3.58 14.89
CA VAL A 122 -8.14 -2.75 13.68
C VAL A 122 -8.40 -1.29 14.01
N GLY A 123 -9.20 -1.00 15.04
CA GLY A 123 -9.61 0.36 15.38
C GLY A 123 -8.63 1.08 16.31
N VAL A 124 -7.83 0.37 17.09
CA VAL A 124 -6.96 0.98 18.12
C VAL A 124 -5.51 0.60 17.94
N ILE A 125 -5.17 -0.69 17.96
CA ILE A 125 -3.77 -1.15 18.00
C ILE A 125 -3.04 -0.80 16.69
N LEU A 126 -3.61 -1.18 15.54
CA LEU A 126 -2.98 -0.96 14.24
C LEU A 126 -2.89 0.55 13.89
N PRO A 127 -3.95 1.37 14.05
CA PRO A 127 -3.85 2.80 13.83
C PRO A 127 -2.82 3.47 14.74
N LEU A 128 -2.72 3.07 16.00
CA LEU A 128 -1.71 3.60 16.93
C LEU A 128 -0.30 3.34 16.40
N PHE A 129 -0.02 2.11 15.94
CA PHE A 129 1.27 1.76 15.34
C PHE A 129 1.55 2.54 14.05
N LEU A 130 0.55 2.72 13.18
CA LEU A 130 0.70 3.45 11.93
C LEU A 130 0.90 4.96 12.16
N VAL A 131 0.17 5.55 13.11
CA VAL A 131 0.36 6.96 13.50
C VAL A 131 1.74 7.16 14.10
N PHE A 132 2.19 6.23 14.97
CA PHE A 132 3.56 6.25 15.48
C PHE A 132 4.60 6.20 14.34
N THR A 133 4.43 5.27 13.40
CA THR A 133 5.30 5.14 12.22
C THR A 133 5.30 6.42 11.39
N LEU A 134 4.14 7.03 11.17
CA LEU A 134 4.00 8.29 10.45
C LEU A 134 4.75 9.44 11.16
N LEU A 135 4.65 9.53 12.49
CA LEU A 135 5.38 10.52 13.29
C LEU A 135 6.90 10.34 13.18
N THR A 136 7.39 9.10 13.12
CA THR A 136 8.83 8.83 12.91
C THR A 136 9.31 9.28 11.53
N HIS A 137 8.48 9.15 10.48
CA HIS A 137 8.82 9.67 9.15
C HIS A 137 8.98 11.20 9.12
N PHE A 138 8.31 11.93 10.02
CA PHE A 138 8.43 13.38 10.16
C PHE A 138 9.54 13.81 11.15
N GLY A 139 10.37 12.88 11.65
CA GLY A 139 11.50 13.18 12.52
C GLY A 139 11.11 13.52 13.95
N VAL A 140 9.89 13.19 14.38
CA VAL A 140 9.42 13.47 15.75
C VAL A 140 10.23 12.67 16.77
N ASP A 141 10.68 11.47 16.44
CA ASP A 141 11.58 10.61 17.21
C ASP A 141 12.88 11.29 17.68
N THR A 142 13.42 12.24 16.91
CA THR A 142 14.60 13.03 17.30
C THR A 142 14.31 14.07 18.39
N ASN A 143 13.06 14.52 18.51
CA ASN A 143 12.63 15.50 19.53
C ASN A 143 12.07 14.85 20.81
N ILE A 144 11.51 13.64 20.73
CA ILE A 144 10.96 12.90 21.90
C ILE A 144 11.96 11.95 22.57
N GLY A 145 13.21 11.88 22.10
CA GLY A 145 14.29 11.15 22.78
C GLY A 145 14.05 9.64 22.87
N PHE A 146 13.29 9.04 21.95
CA PHE A 146 12.96 7.61 21.99
C PHE A 146 14.11 6.72 21.48
N TRP A 147 15.05 7.27 20.68
CA TRP A 147 16.20 6.55 20.11
C TRP A 147 17.52 7.36 20.11
N PRO A 148 18.02 7.88 21.25
CA PRO A 148 19.32 8.57 21.27
C PRO A 148 20.50 7.62 20.97
N THR A 149 20.29 6.30 20.98
CA THR A 149 21.33 5.30 20.72
C THR A 149 21.59 5.00 19.24
N VAL A 150 20.65 5.27 18.32
CA VAL A 150 20.87 5.06 16.87
C VAL A 150 21.49 6.29 16.21
N ALA A 151 21.26 7.49 16.76
CA ALA A 151 21.85 8.74 16.26
C ALA A 151 23.36 8.89 16.57
N LEU A 152 23.95 8.01 17.39
CA LEU A 152 25.34 8.05 17.83
C LEU A 152 26.21 6.92 17.25
N ALA A 153 25.71 6.14 16.30
CA ALA A 153 26.46 5.13 15.55
C ALA A 153 26.56 5.51 14.06
#